data_AF-A0A7K0YPP7-F1
#
_entry.id   AF-A0A7K0YPP7-F1
#
_cell.length_a   1.000
_cell.length_b   1.000
_cell.length_c   1.000
_cell.angle_alpha   90.00
_cell.angle_beta   90.00
_cell.angle_gamma   90.00
#
_symmetry.space_group_name_H-M   'P 1'
#
loop_
_entity.id
_entity.type
_entity.pdbx_description
1 polymer ?
#
loop_
_entity_poly.entity_id
_entity_poly.type
_entity_poly.pdbx_seq_one_letter_code
_entity_poly.pdbx_strand_id
1 'polypeptide(L)'
;MNSTAGPEFGKENIYLPGLDGLRAISVLVVVAFHSGVIDGGWIGVDLFFGISGFLITGLMVAEYERSGGVALGAFWMRRLRRLVPAVI
;
A
#
# COMPACT_ATOMS: atom_id res chain seq x y z
N MET A 1 6.09 42.32 17.78
CA MET A 1 6.44 42.06 16.37
C MET A 1 6.73 40.57 16.19
N ASN A 2 5.67 39.89 15.75
CA ASN A 2 5.52 38.62 15.03
C ASN A 2 6.64 37.55 15.06
N SER A 3 6.26 36.36 15.50
CA SER A 3 6.53 35.13 14.74
C SER A 3 5.35 34.18 14.94
N THR A 4 4.51 34.10 13.91
CA THR A 4 3.44 33.12 13.76
C THR A 4 4.07 31.75 13.50
N ALA A 5 4.21 30.95 14.56
CA ALA A 5 4.39 29.51 14.41
C ALA A 5 3.08 28.95 13.82
N GLY A 6 3.02 28.87 12.49
CA GLY A 6 1.95 28.15 11.80
C GLY A 6 2.04 26.66 12.17
N PRO A 7 0.91 25.96 12.34
CA PRO A 7 0.95 24.53 12.64
C PRO A 7 1.65 23.80 11.50
N GLU A 8 2.76 23.11 11.82
CA GLU A 8 3.44 22.19 10.92
C GLU A 8 2.48 21.02 10.66
N PHE A 9 1.68 21.12 9.60
CA PHE A 9 0.86 20.01 9.12
C PHE A 9 1.78 18.89 8.63
N GLY A 10 2.16 18.04 9.57
CA GLY A 10 2.81 16.77 9.32
C GLY A 10 2.05 16.05 8.22
N LYS A 11 2.79 15.56 7.22
CA LYS A 11 2.26 14.84 6.07
C LYS A 11 1.37 13.69 6.56
N GLU A 12 0.06 13.90 6.60
CA GLU A 12 -0.90 12.85 6.89
C GLU A 12 -0.84 11.86 5.73
N ASN A 13 -0.01 10.83 5.89
CA ASN A 13 -0.19 9.61 5.13
C ASN A 13 -1.56 9.11 5.55
N ILE A 14 -2.52 9.11 4.63
CA ILE A 14 -3.85 8.55 4.83
C ILE A 14 -3.66 7.07 5.17
N TYR A 15 -3.60 6.78 6.46
CA TYR A 15 -3.46 5.43 6.98
C TYR A 15 -4.87 4.88 7.08
N LEU A 16 -5.20 3.90 6.23
CA LEU A 16 -6.50 3.24 6.19
C LEU A 16 -6.36 1.87 6.87
N PRO A 17 -6.38 1.81 8.22
CA PRO A 17 -6.09 0.58 8.96
C PRO A 17 -7.03 -0.57 8.61
N GLY A 18 -8.28 -0.29 8.22
CA GLY A 18 -9.22 -1.32 7.77
C GLY A 18 -8.75 -2.05 6.51
N LEU A 19 -8.09 -1.34 5.60
CA LEU A 19 -7.60 -1.91 4.35
C LEU A 19 -6.34 -2.76 4.56
N ASP A 20 -5.47 -2.35 5.48
CA ASP A 20 -4.33 -3.15 5.92
C ASP A 20 -4.76 -4.42 6.67
N GLY A 21 -5.82 -4.33 7.48
CA GLY A 21 -6.45 -5.51 8.10
C GLY A 21 -6.99 -6.50 7.07
N LEU A 22 -7.61 -6.00 5.99
CA LEU A 22 -8.11 -6.84 4.91
C LEU A 22 -6.97 -7.50 4.11
N ARG A 23 -5.83 -6.81 3.94
CA ARG A 23 -4.59 -7.43 3.43
C ARG A 23 -4.09 -8.54 4.34
N ALA A 24 -4.10 -8.34 5.66
CA ALA A 24 -3.67 -9.37 6.61
C ALA A 24 -4.56 -10.62 6.52
N ILE A 25 -5.89 -10.44 6.45
CA ILE A 25 -6.84 -11.55 6.25
C ILE A 25 -6.56 -12.27 4.91
N SER A 26 -6.32 -11.51 3.84
CA SER A 26 -6.00 -12.08 2.53
C SER A 26 -4.76 -12.98 2.58
N VAL A 27 -3.69 -12.52 3.25
CA VAL A 27 -2.46 -13.31 3.44
C VAL A 27 -2.71 -14.58 4.27
N LEU A 28 -3.52 -14.49 5.33
CA LEU A 28 -3.88 -15.66 6.15
C LEU A 28 -4.58 -16.74 5.31
N VAL A 29 -5.49 -16.34 4.43
CA VAL A 29 -6.17 -17.26 3.50
C VAL A 29 -5.17 -17.92 2.54
N VAL A 30 -4.20 -17.17 2.02
CA VAL A 30 -3.15 -17.70 1.13
C VAL A 30 -2.25 -18.72 1.84
N VAL A 31 -1.85 -18.42 3.08
CA VAL A 31 -1.02 -19.32 3.90
C VAL A 31 -1.81 -20.58 4.26
N ALA A 32 -3.07 -20.44 4.66
CA ALA A 32 -3.92 -21.59 5.00
C ALA A 32 -4.11 -22.53 3.81
N PHE A 33 -4.27 -22.00 2.59
CA PHE A 33 -4.31 -22.78 1.36
C PHE A 33 -2.98 -23.51 1.08
N HIS A 34 -1.83 -22.83 1.22
CA HIS A 34 -0.53 -23.48 1.03
C HIS A 34 -0.24 -24.57 2.07
N SER A 35 -0.81 -24.45 3.28
CA SER A 35 -0.68 -25.49 4.31
C SER A 35 -1.58 -26.72 4.07
N GLY A 36 -2.41 -26.72 3.02
CA GLY A 36 -3.32 -27.82 2.69
C GLY A 36 -4.55 -27.91 3.59
N VAL A 37 -4.86 -26.86 4.36
CA VAL A 37 -5.99 -26.82 5.29
C VAL A 37 -7.31 -26.48 4.57
N ILE A 38 -7.22 -25.79 3.42
CA ILE A 38 -8.38 -25.30 2.68
C ILE A 38 -8.11 -25.42 1.18
N ASP A 39 -9.04 -26.00 0.42
CA ASP A 39 -9.04 -25.91 -1.04
C ASP A 39 -9.71 -24.59 -1.47
N GLY A 40 -9.03 -23.75 -2.25
CA GLY A 40 -9.60 -22.50 -2.78
C GLY A 40 -8.97 -21.17 -2.35
N GLY A 41 -7.73 -21.15 -1.83
CA GLY A 41 -7.07 -19.91 -1.40
C GLY A 41 -6.57 -18.98 -2.51
N TRP A 42 -6.88 -19.26 -3.78
CA TRP A 42 -6.63 -18.36 -4.91
C TRP A 42 -7.35 -17.01 -4.72
N ILE A 43 -8.54 -17.01 -4.09
CA ILE A 43 -9.27 -15.79 -3.71
C ILE A 43 -8.44 -14.88 -2.80
N GLY A 44 -7.64 -15.44 -1.88
CA GLY A 44 -6.78 -14.67 -0.99
C GLY A 44 -5.69 -13.91 -1.76
N VAL A 45 -5.17 -14.51 -2.83
CA VAL A 45 -4.18 -13.89 -3.71
C VAL A 45 -4.81 -12.73 -4.48
N ASP A 46 -5.95 -12.97 -5.12
CA ASP A 46 -6.67 -11.96 -5.90
C ASP A 46 -7.10 -10.78 -5.04
N LEU A 47 -7.61 -11.04 -3.83
CA LEU A 47 -8.02 -10.01 -2.89
C LEU A 47 -6.82 -9.18 -2.40
N PHE A 48 -5.70 -9.83 -2.07
CA PHE A 48 -4.48 -9.14 -1.65
C PHE A 48 -3.95 -8.19 -2.74
N PHE A 49 -3.91 -8.66 -3.98
CA PHE A 49 -3.44 -7.85 -5.11
C PHE A 49 -4.43 -6.73 -5.46
N GLY A 50 -5.74 -7.00 -5.46
CA GLY A 50 -6.77 -6.01 -5.71
C GLY A 50 -6.75 -4.86 -4.70
N ILE A 51 -6.68 -5.19 -3.40
CA ILE A 51 -6.59 -4.19 -2.32
C ILE A 51 -5.31 -3.38 -2.43
N SER A 52 -4.17 -4.05 -2.68
CA SER A 52 -2.89 -3.37 -2.84
C SER A 52 -2.94 -2.40 -4.03
N GLY A 53 -3.50 -2.82 -5.16
CA GLY A 53 -3.68 -1.97 -6.34
C GLY A 53 -4.56 -0.75 -6.05
N PHE A 54 -5.69 -0.94 -5.36
CA PHE A 54 -6.58 0.15 -4.97
C PHE A 54 -5.87 1.22 -4.14
N LEU A 55 -5.10 0.81 -3.11
CA LEU A 55 -4.38 1.75 -2.25
C LEU A 55 -3.28 2.50 -3.01
N ILE A 56 -2.58 1.81 -3.91
CA ILE A 56 -1.51 2.41 -4.74
C ILE A 56 -2.10 3.45 -5.68
N THR A 57 -3.17 3.10 -6.39
CA THR A 57 -3.85 4.01 -7.32
C THR A 57 -4.44 5.20 -6.58
N GLY A 58 -5.04 5.01 -5.41
CA GLY A 58 -5.53 6.11 -4.57
C GLY A 58 -4.41 7.07 -4.17
N LEU A 59 -3.24 6.54 -3.79
CA LEU A 59 -2.07 7.37 -3.46
C LEU A 59 -1.58 8.16 -4.68
N MET A 60 -1.59 7.54 -5.87
CA MET A 60 -1.21 8.18 -7.12
C MET A 60 -2.17 9.28 -7.55
N VAL A 61 -3.49 9.05 -7.41
CA VAL A 61 -4.51 10.06 -7.70
C VAL A 61 -4.35 11.25 -6.76
N ALA A 62 -4.17 11.01 -5.46
CA ALA A 62 -3.91 12.07 -4.49
C ALA A 62 -2.60 12.84 -4.79
N GLU A 63 -1.55 12.15 -5.26
CA GLU A 63 -0.30 12.80 -5.67
C GLU A 63 -0.47 13.60 -6.97
N TYR A 64 -1.26 13.10 -7.92
CA TYR A 64 -1.58 13.79 -9.17
C TYR A 64 -2.37 15.07 -8.93
N GLU A 65 -3.41 15.02 -8.09
CA GLU A 65 -4.22 16.20 -7.75
C GLU A 65 -3.38 17.30 -7.09
N ARG A 66 -2.35 16.92 -6.33
CA ARG A 66 -1.46 17.87 -5.64
C ARG A 66 -0.33 18.41 -6.49
N SER A 67 0.19 17.61 -7.43
CA SER A 67 1.47 17.87 -8.11
C SER A 67 1.33 18.07 -9.63
N GLY A 68 0.17 17.76 -10.20
CA GLY A 68 -0.07 17.77 -11.64
C GLY A 68 0.61 16.63 -12.42
N GLY A 69 1.23 15.67 -11.73
CA GLY A 69 1.97 14.56 -12.37
C GLY A 69 2.05 13.33 -11.48
N VAL A 70 2.08 12.14 -12.10
CA VAL A 70 2.24 10.85 -11.40
C VAL A 70 3.68 10.37 -11.53
N ALA A 71 4.43 10.33 -10.42
CA ALA A 71 5.78 9.77 -10.40
C ALA A 71 5.75 8.23 -10.28
N LEU A 72 5.20 7.54 -11.29
CA LEU A 72 5.13 6.07 -11.37
C LEU A 72 6.50 5.41 -11.14
N GLY A 73 7.56 5.97 -11.72
CA GLY A 73 8.93 5.47 -11.55
C GLY A 73 9.45 5.57 -10.11
N ALA A 74 9.16 6.67 -9.40
CA ALA A 74 9.55 6.84 -8.00
C ALA A 74 8.76 5.90 -7.08
N PHE A 75 7.49 5.65 -7.41
CA PHE A 75 6.65 4.70 -6.71
C PHE A 75 7.17 3.26 -6.85
N TRP A 76 7.42 2.81 -8.08
CA TRP A 76 7.99 1.48 -8.34
C TRP A 76 9.41 1.34 -7.78
N MET A 77 10.26 2.37 -7.85
CA MET A 77 11.59 2.34 -7.23
C MET A 77 11.52 2.14 -5.71
N ARG A 78 10.58 2.77 -5.00
CA ARG A 78 10.39 2.55 -3.55
C ARG A 78 9.96 1.12 -3.24
N ARG A 79 9.10 0.53 -4.09
CA ARG A 79 8.63 -0.85 -3.91
C ARG A 79 9.70 -1.87 -4.28
N LEU A 80 10.43 -1.66 -5.37
CA LEU A 80 11.56 -2.48 -5.79
C LEU A 80 12.71 -2.42 -4.78
N ARG A 81 13.06 -1.24 -4.25
CA ARG A 81 14.10 -1.12 -3.21
C ARG A 81 13.75 -1.86 -1.91
N ARG A 82 12.48 -2.20 -1.69
CA ARG A 82 12.01 -3.06 -0.58
C ARG A 82 11.95 -4.55 -0.91
N LEU A 83 11.93 -4.92 -2.20
CA LEU A 83 11.88 -6.30 -2.68
C LEU A 83 13.26 -6.84 -3.10
N VAL A 84 14.14 -5.97 -3.60
CA VAL A 84 15.54 -6.24 -3.95
C VAL A 84 16.46 -6.59 -2.75
N PRO A 85 16.24 -6.16 -1.49
CA PRO A 85 17.18 -6.50 -0.42
C PRO A 85 17.17 -7.98 -0.02
N ALA A 86 16.29 -8.81 -0.60
CA ALA A 86 16.34 -10.26 -0.46
C ALA A 86 17.18 -10.95 -1.56
N VAL A 87 17.76 -10.20 -2.50
CA VAL A 87 18.54 -10.71 -3.64
C VAL A 87 20.05 -10.46 -3.47
N ILE A 88 20.48 -9.76 -2.40
CA ILE A 88 21.89 -9.50 -2.07
C ILE A 88 22.21 -9.97 -0.65
#